data_AF-A0A256K2L7-F1
#
_entry.id   AF-A0A256K2L7-F1
#
_cell.length_a   1.000
_cell.length_b   1.000
_cell.length_c   1.000
_cell.angle_alpha   90.00
_cell.angle_beta   90.00
_cell.angle_gamma   90.00
#
_symmetry.space_group_name_H-M   'P 1'
#
loop_
_entity.id
_entity.type
_entity.pdbx_description
1 polymer ?
#
loop_
_entity_poly.entity_id
_entity_poly.type
_entity_poly.pdbx_seq_one_letter_code
_entity_poly.pdbx_strand_id
1 'polypeptide(L)'
;MPSIDITDDQRDRIAALREELTDAHADRYTSVTLPDTVAYLLDLADAVDDPDRRAAVDTNRSEADDDDGGFPRERLEARLRERNRRHSDANPDDPMDLYSIAAEYDVSGRSSMTKGELVTAILDVAERRYTAPFAPVDVELPDADHDGGSGADTDSAEGGSEADHDDDGSPEADHDNAEDGGDESDTAAESDAGDQAGDDGQLNAMLSLLETHSDKWDSADGDARYEVELPDGSVETARTKDDVRAALFKHY
;
A
#
# COMPACT_ATOMS: atom_id res chain seq x y z
N MET A 1 12.22 -21.13 -11.36
CA MET A 1 11.58 -20.66 -10.12
C MET A 1 10.37 -19.80 -10.51
N PRO A 2 9.27 -19.81 -9.75
CA PRO A 2 8.23 -18.80 -9.92
C PRO A 2 8.82 -17.41 -9.63
N SER A 3 8.41 -16.42 -10.41
CA SER A 3 8.69 -15.00 -10.16
C SER A 3 7.50 -14.35 -9.47
N ILE A 4 7.77 -13.41 -8.58
CA ILE A 4 6.75 -12.59 -7.90
C ILE A 4 7.04 -11.14 -8.29
N ASP A 5 6.04 -10.46 -8.85
CA ASP A 5 6.11 -9.04 -9.13
C ASP A 5 5.79 -8.24 -7.87
N ILE A 6 6.65 -7.27 -7.56
CA ILE A 6 6.50 -6.32 -6.45
C ILE A 6 6.50 -4.88 -6.98
N THR A 7 5.99 -3.93 -6.20
CA THR A 7 6.01 -2.50 -6.56
C THR A 7 7.42 -1.90 -6.39
N ASP A 8 7.65 -0.72 -6.95
CA ASP A 8 8.90 0.03 -6.73
C ASP A 8 9.10 0.39 -5.25
N ASP A 9 8.06 0.90 -4.57
CA ASP A 9 8.10 1.19 -3.13
C ASP A 9 8.47 -0.05 -2.28
N GLN A 10 7.98 -1.24 -2.66
CA GLN A 10 8.37 -2.50 -2.04
C GLN A 10 9.83 -2.89 -2.35
N ARG A 11 10.31 -2.66 -3.58
CA ARG A 11 11.74 -2.83 -3.93
C ARG A 11 12.62 -1.95 -3.05
N ASP A 12 12.27 -0.68 -2.94
CA ASP A 12 13.07 0.32 -2.24
C ASP A 12 13.15 0.02 -0.73
N ARG A 13 12.03 -0.36 -0.09
CA ARG A 13 12.02 -0.82 1.31
C ARG A 13 12.88 -2.06 1.55
N ILE A 14 12.80 -3.06 0.66
CA ILE A 14 13.60 -4.28 0.77
C ILE A 14 15.09 -4.00 0.51
N ALA A 15 15.40 -3.07 -0.40
CA ALA A 15 16.77 -2.63 -0.67
C ALA A 15 17.39 -1.90 0.53
N ALA A 16 16.63 -1.01 1.19
CA ALA A 16 17.06 -0.31 2.40
C ALA A 16 17.28 -1.28 3.57
N LEU A 17 16.36 -2.23 3.82
CA LEU A 17 16.53 -3.25 4.86
C LEU A 17 17.76 -4.15 4.59
N ARG A 18 18.04 -4.47 3.33
CA ARG A 18 19.24 -5.23 2.94
C ARG A 18 20.53 -4.44 3.20
N GLU A 19 20.52 -3.12 3.01
CA GLU A 19 21.64 -2.24 3.33
C GLU A 19 21.86 -2.16 4.85
N GLU A 20 20.78 -1.95 5.63
CA GLU A 20 20.80 -1.98 7.09
C GLU A 20 21.36 -3.30 7.66
N LEU A 21 20.85 -4.44 7.19
CA LEU A 21 21.36 -5.76 7.59
C LEU A 21 22.81 -6.00 7.14
N THR A 22 23.26 -5.35 6.07
CA THR A 22 24.65 -5.41 5.63
C THR A 22 25.55 -4.60 6.56
N ASP A 23 25.18 -3.37 6.91
CA ASP A 23 25.96 -2.56 7.86
C ASP A 23 25.99 -3.17 9.28
N ALA A 24 24.86 -3.73 9.74
CA ALA A 24 24.74 -4.30 11.07
C ALA A 24 25.40 -5.69 11.24
N HIS A 25 25.43 -6.52 10.20
CA HIS A 25 25.80 -7.94 10.32
C HIS A 25 26.79 -8.47 9.28
N ALA A 26 27.16 -7.69 8.26
CA ALA A 26 28.06 -8.15 7.21
C ALA A 26 29.47 -7.53 7.34
N ASP A 27 30.47 -8.37 7.62
CA ASP A 27 31.88 -8.02 7.48
C ASP A 27 32.22 -7.60 6.03
N ARG A 28 33.34 -6.88 5.85
CA ARG A 28 33.87 -6.34 4.58
C ARG A 28 33.93 -7.29 3.36
N TYR A 29 33.72 -8.60 3.53
CA TYR A 29 33.75 -9.61 2.46
C TYR A 29 32.45 -10.43 2.33
N THR A 30 31.41 -10.09 3.09
CA THR A 30 30.06 -10.65 2.96
C THR A 30 29.07 -9.51 2.69
N SER A 31 27.94 -9.84 2.10
CA SER A 31 26.89 -8.88 1.74
C SER A 31 25.56 -9.61 1.79
N VAL A 32 24.53 -9.00 2.40
CA VAL A 32 23.22 -9.64 2.49
C VAL A 32 22.59 -9.67 1.09
N THR A 33 22.18 -10.85 0.63
CA THR A 33 21.49 -10.98 -0.67
C THR A 33 19.97 -10.87 -0.48
N LEU A 34 19.24 -10.59 -1.57
CA LEU A 34 17.77 -10.50 -1.52
C LEU A 34 17.11 -11.77 -0.91
N PRO A 35 17.52 -13.01 -1.28
CA PRO A 35 17.09 -14.21 -0.57
C PRO A 35 17.32 -14.19 0.95
N ASP A 36 18.46 -13.68 1.42
CA ASP A 36 18.80 -13.64 2.85
C ASP A 36 17.92 -12.62 3.59
N THR A 37 17.66 -11.45 2.99
CA THR A 37 16.72 -10.45 3.52
C THR A 37 15.30 -11.01 3.63
N VAL A 38 14.85 -11.79 2.64
CA VAL A 38 13.52 -12.44 2.68
C VAL A 38 13.49 -13.56 3.73
N ALA A 39 14.55 -14.35 3.89
CA ALA A 39 14.64 -15.36 4.95
C ALA A 39 14.56 -14.71 6.34
N TYR A 40 15.33 -13.64 6.58
CA TYR A 40 15.28 -12.86 7.82
C TYR A 40 13.86 -12.35 8.13
N LEU A 41 13.13 -11.82 7.14
CA LEU A 41 11.75 -11.36 7.33
C LEU A 41 10.77 -12.50 7.66
N LEU A 42 11.00 -13.70 7.13
CA LEU A 42 10.17 -14.88 7.43
C LEU A 42 10.46 -15.42 8.83
N ASP A 43 11.74 -15.53 9.20
CA ASP A 43 12.15 -15.95 10.55
C ASP A 43 11.68 -14.93 11.61
N LEU A 44 11.71 -13.63 11.29
CA LEU A 44 11.16 -12.57 12.16
C LEU A 44 9.63 -12.68 12.30
N ALA A 45 8.91 -13.09 11.26
CA ALA A 45 7.47 -13.30 11.33
C ALA A 45 7.09 -14.56 12.14
N ASP A 46 7.85 -15.65 12.02
CA ASP A 46 7.67 -16.87 12.82
C ASP A 46 8.03 -16.66 14.31
N ALA A 47 8.93 -15.72 14.60
CA ALA A 47 9.29 -15.31 15.96
C ALA A 47 8.27 -14.36 16.63
N VAL A 48 7.29 -13.83 15.89
CA VAL A 48 6.19 -13.04 16.46
C VAL A 48 5.06 -13.98 16.93
N ASP A 49 4.63 -13.81 18.18
CA ASP A 49 3.73 -14.72 18.94
C ASP A 49 2.35 -14.99 18.29
N ASP A 50 1.99 -14.28 17.22
CA ASP A 50 0.76 -14.45 16.45
C ASP A 50 1.07 -14.62 14.94
N PRO A 51 1.31 -15.86 14.47
CA PRO A 51 1.61 -16.14 13.06
C PRO A 51 0.37 -16.09 12.16
N ASP A 52 -0.84 -16.11 12.72
CA ASP A 52 -2.10 -15.89 11.99
C ASP A 52 -2.43 -14.39 11.88
N ARG A 53 -1.61 -13.51 12.48
CA ARG A 53 -1.71 -12.05 12.38
C ARG A 53 -1.52 -11.58 10.94
N ARG A 54 -2.63 -11.55 10.21
CA ARG A 54 -2.72 -10.79 8.96
C ARG A 54 -2.32 -9.35 9.27
N ALA A 55 -1.29 -8.86 8.60
CA ALA A 55 -1.04 -7.43 8.57
C ALA A 55 -2.34 -6.76 8.10
N ALA A 56 -2.94 -5.93 8.95
CA ALA A 56 -3.92 -4.96 8.50
C ALA A 56 -3.20 -4.15 7.42
N VAL A 57 -3.57 -4.39 6.15
CA VAL A 57 -2.96 -3.67 5.04
C VAL A 57 -3.22 -2.21 5.32
N ASP A 58 -2.14 -1.45 5.54
CA ASP A 58 -2.23 -0.07 5.99
C ASP A 58 -2.75 0.82 4.84
N THR A 59 -4.06 0.72 4.61
CA THR A 59 -4.82 1.65 3.79
C THR A 59 -4.99 2.93 4.58
N ASN A 60 -3.89 3.60 4.92
CA ASN A 60 -3.92 4.94 5.52
C ASN A 60 -4.37 5.99 4.50
N ARG A 61 -5.64 5.88 4.14
CA ARG A 61 -6.49 6.99 3.72
C ARG A 61 -7.39 7.37 4.90
N SER A 62 -6.72 7.74 5.99
CA SER A 62 -7.29 8.26 7.23
C SER A 62 -8.09 7.25 8.04
N GLU A 63 -7.48 6.79 9.13
CA GLU A 63 -8.18 6.41 10.36
C GLU A 63 -9.18 7.52 10.73
N ALA A 64 -10.46 7.24 10.52
CA ALA A 64 -11.58 8.04 10.99
C ALA A 64 -12.77 7.08 11.11
N ASP A 65 -12.97 6.64 12.35
CA ASP A 65 -14.05 5.80 12.86
C ASP A 65 -14.02 4.32 12.43
N ASP A 66 -14.22 3.45 13.43
CA ASP A 66 -14.65 2.06 13.28
C ASP A 66 -16.08 2.03 12.67
N ASP A 67 -16.16 2.27 11.36
CA ASP A 67 -17.39 2.11 10.57
C ASP A 67 -17.47 0.67 10.04
N ASP A 68 -18.58 -0.01 10.31
CA ASP A 68 -18.82 -1.47 10.18
C ASP A 68 -18.89 -1.93 8.71
N GLY A 69 -17.82 -1.72 7.94
CA GLY A 69 -17.80 -1.90 6.48
C GLY A 69 -18.90 -1.12 5.74
N GLY A 70 -19.46 -0.09 6.39
CA GLY A 70 -20.74 0.49 6.05
C GLY A 70 -20.68 1.53 4.94
N PHE A 71 -21.85 2.06 4.59
CA PHE A 71 -21.93 3.23 3.73
C PHE A 71 -21.66 4.49 4.59
N PRO A 72 -20.53 5.22 4.38
CA PRO A 72 -20.06 6.27 5.30
C PRO A 72 -20.86 7.58 5.10
N ARG A 73 -22.12 7.56 5.52
CA ARG A 73 -23.16 8.54 5.19
C ARG A 73 -22.83 9.94 5.72
N GLU A 74 -22.43 10.04 6.99
CA GLU A 74 -22.13 11.29 7.70
C GLU A 74 -20.93 12.02 7.06
N ARG A 75 -19.86 11.27 6.76
CA ARG A 75 -18.63 11.79 6.16
C ARG A 75 -18.87 12.30 4.74
N LEU A 76 -19.67 11.58 3.95
CA LEU A 76 -20.10 12.02 2.63
C LEU A 76 -21.06 13.22 2.71
N GLU A 77 -21.96 13.26 3.69
CA GLU A 77 -22.89 14.37 3.90
C GLU A 77 -22.15 15.68 4.21
N ALA A 78 -21.16 15.64 5.12
CA ALA A 78 -20.32 16.79 5.44
C ALA A 78 -19.62 17.34 4.18
N ARG A 79 -19.01 16.45 3.38
CA ARG A 79 -18.28 16.84 2.16
C ARG A 79 -19.20 17.36 1.04
N LEU A 80 -20.41 16.82 0.91
CA LEU A 80 -21.42 17.33 -0.03
C LEU A 80 -21.99 18.67 0.44
N ARG A 81 -22.19 18.89 1.75
CA ARG A 81 -22.64 20.19 2.30
C ARG A 81 -21.64 21.33 2.08
N GLU A 82 -20.36 21.04 1.91
CA GLU A 82 -19.34 22.05 1.57
C GLU A 82 -19.51 22.58 0.13
N ARG A 83 -19.91 21.72 -0.82
CA ARG A 83 -20.05 22.06 -2.25
C ARG A 83 -21.15 23.08 -2.52
N ASN A 84 -21.00 23.86 -3.60
CA ASN A 84 -22.03 24.78 -4.07
C ASN A 84 -23.28 24.03 -4.57
N ARG A 85 -24.48 24.59 -4.33
CA ARG A 85 -25.76 23.99 -4.80
C ARG A 85 -25.86 23.99 -6.33
N ARG A 86 -25.33 25.04 -6.96
CA ARG A 86 -25.22 25.23 -8.41
C ARG A 86 -23.97 26.07 -8.67
N HIS A 87 -23.32 25.83 -9.80
CA HIS A 87 -22.11 26.47 -10.28
C HIS A 87 -22.26 27.99 -10.23
N SER A 88 -21.32 28.65 -9.55
CA SER A 88 -21.20 30.10 -9.51
C SER A 88 -19.76 30.43 -9.89
N ASP A 89 -19.60 30.84 -11.15
CA ASP A 89 -18.34 30.88 -11.88
C ASP A 89 -17.72 29.49 -12.15
N ALA A 90 -17.06 29.37 -13.31
CA ALA A 90 -16.82 28.08 -13.95
C ALA A 90 -15.33 27.83 -14.25
N ASN A 91 -14.61 27.29 -13.27
CA ASN A 91 -13.37 26.58 -13.54
C ASN A 91 -13.70 25.10 -13.84
N PRO A 92 -13.34 24.54 -15.02
CA PRO A 92 -13.56 23.13 -15.31
C PRO A 92 -12.76 22.18 -14.40
N ASP A 93 -11.72 22.68 -13.72
CA ASP A 93 -10.94 21.93 -12.73
C ASP A 93 -11.61 21.88 -11.34
N ASP A 94 -12.70 22.63 -11.11
CA ASP A 94 -13.41 22.63 -9.83
C ASP A 94 -14.26 21.35 -9.65
N PRO A 95 -14.33 20.77 -8.43
CA PRO A 95 -15.21 19.64 -8.15
C PRO A 95 -16.68 19.95 -8.47
N MET A 96 -17.36 19.00 -9.14
CA MET A 96 -18.77 19.13 -9.56
C MET A 96 -19.69 19.67 -8.45
N ASP A 97 -20.59 20.57 -8.84
CA ASP A 97 -21.63 21.10 -7.96
C ASP A 97 -22.69 20.03 -7.61
N LEU A 98 -23.52 20.31 -6.60
CA LEU A 98 -24.55 19.37 -6.17
C LEU A 98 -25.64 19.12 -7.23
N TYR A 99 -25.89 20.08 -8.13
CA TYR A 99 -26.92 19.94 -9.17
C TYR A 99 -26.48 19.01 -10.31
N SER A 100 -25.19 18.99 -10.60
CA SER A 100 -24.50 18.17 -11.58
C SER A 100 -24.33 16.75 -11.05
N ILE A 101 -23.93 16.60 -9.78
CA ILE A 101 -23.92 15.30 -9.11
C ILE A 101 -25.34 14.72 -9.05
N ALA A 102 -26.35 15.51 -8.69
CA ALA A 102 -27.75 15.09 -8.72
C ALA A 102 -28.27 14.77 -10.14
N ALA A 103 -27.65 15.29 -11.20
CA ALA A 103 -27.98 14.92 -12.57
C ALA A 103 -27.37 13.57 -12.94
N GLU A 104 -26.10 13.33 -12.57
CA GLU A 104 -25.40 12.06 -12.79
C GLU A 104 -26.06 10.89 -12.05
N TYR A 105 -26.53 11.12 -10.83
CA TYR A 105 -27.24 10.10 -10.02
C TYR A 105 -28.72 9.92 -10.42
N ASP A 106 -29.21 10.67 -11.41
CA ASP A 106 -30.62 10.79 -11.84
C ASP A 106 -31.62 11.10 -10.71
N VAL A 107 -31.26 12.06 -9.86
CA VAL A 107 -32.13 12.53 -8.78
C VAL A 107 -33.29 13.34 -9.36
N SER A 108 -34.48 12.74 -9.28
CA SER A 108 -35.76 13.36 -9.63
C SER A 108 -36.07 14.56 -8.73
N GLY A 109 -36.67 15.61 -9.28
CA GLY A 109 -37.05 16.81 -8.51
C GLY A 109 -35.90 17.74 -8.10
N ARG A 110 -34.66 17.49 -8.55
CA ARG A 110 -33.45 18.28 -8.20
C ARG A 110 -33.55 19.81 -8.37
N SER A 111 -34.46 20.30 -9.20
CA SER A 111 -34.69 21.76 -9.36
C SER A 111 -35.50 22.40 -8.23
N SER A 112 -36.38 21.66 -7.57
CA SER A 112 -37.22 22.15 -6.46
C SER A 112 -36.61 21.90 -5.07
N MET A 113 -35.73 20.91 -4.93
CA MET A 113 -35.06 20.57 -3.67
C MET A 113 -34.15 21.70 -3.17
N THR A 114 -34.18 21.96 -1.85
CA THR A 114 -33.17 22.78 -1.15
C THR A 114 -31.79 22.12 -1.18
N LYS A 115 -30.74 22.83 -0.72
CA LYS A 115 -29.38 22.27 -0.67
C LYS A 115 -29.33 21.03 0.23
N GLY A 116 -30.02 21.02 1.38
CA GLY A 116 -30.06 19.88 2.30
C GLY A 116 -30.74 18.66 1.68
N GLU A 117 -31.98 18.83 1.19
CA GLU A 117 -32.74 17.75 0.54
C GLU A 117 -32.00 17.16 -0.66
N LEU A 118 -31.30 17.99 -1.44
CA LEU A 118 -30.51 17.54 -2.58
C LEU A 118 -29.32 16.67 -2.15
N VAL A 119 -28.64 17.01 -1.06
CA VAL A 119 -27.58 16.18 -0.47
C VAL A 119 -28.15 14.86 0.03
N THR A 120 -29.24 14.89 0.81
CA THR A 120 -29.89 13.67 1.33
C THR A 120 -30.34 12.74 0.20
N ALA A 121 -30.89 13.28 -0.89
CA ALA A 121 -31.31 12.50 -2.05
C ALA A 121 -30.14 11.90 -2.85
N ILE A 122 -28.99 12.61 -2.95
CA ILE A 122 -27.77 12.03 -3.53
C ILE A 122 -27.27 10.86 -2.66
N LEU A 123 -27.25 11.02 -1.33
CA LEU A 123 -26.81 9.99 -0.40
C LEU A 123 -27.69 8.74 -0.44
N ASP A 124 -29.02 8.90 -0.47
CA ASP A 124 -29.96 7.77 -0.56
C ASP A 124 -29.75 6.92 -1.83
N VAL A 125 -29.47 7.56 -2.97
CA VAL A 125 -29.16 6.82 -4.22
C VAL A 125 -27.75 6.20 -4.19
N ALA A 126 -26.78 6.86 -3.58
CA ALA A 126 -25.43 6.33 -3.42
C ALA A 126 -25.39 5.11 -2.48
N GLU A 127 -26.12 5.16 -1.35
CA GLU A 127 -26.28 4.08 -0.38
C GLU A 127 -26.92 2.84 -1.01
N ARG A 128 -28.04 2.99 -1.72
CA ARG A 128 -28.67 1.89 -2.47
C ARG A 128 -27.71 1.21 -3.45
N ARG A 129 -26.85 1.97 -4.12
CA ARG A 129 -25.84 1.43 -5.05
C ARG A 129 -24.65 0.78 -4.34
N TYR A 130 -24.37 1.19 -3.10
CA TYR A 130 -23.33 0.59 -2.26
C TYR A 130 -23.80 -0.76 -1.70
N THR A 131 -24.97 -0.80 -1.06
CA THR A 131 -25.54 -2.01 -0.44
C THR A 131 -26.06 -3.03 -1.47
N ALA A 132 -26.55 -2.57 -2.63
CA ALA A 132 -27.14 -3.45 -3.64
C ALA A 132 -26.77 -3.02 -5.09
N PRO A 133 -25.49 -3.13 -5.48
CA PRO A 133 -24.99 -2.63 -6.78
C PRO A 133 -25.71 -3.24 -8.00
N PHE A 134 -26.23 -4.45 -7.86
CA PHE A 134 -26.91 -5.19 -8.94
C PHE A 134 -28.45 -5.17 -8.85
N ALA A 135 -29.06 -4.52 -7.86
CA ALA A 135 -30.51 -4.39 -7.77
C ALA A 135 -31.19 -3.83 -9.05
N PRO A 136 -30.58 -2.92 -9.84
CA PRO A 136 -31.18 -2.46 -11.10
C PRO A 136 -31.18 -3.50 -12.24
N VAL A 137 -30.42 -4.60 -12.12
CA VAL A 137 -30.20 -5.60 -13.17
C VAL A 137 -30.61 -7.02 -12.76
N ASP A 138 -31.20 -7.20 -11.57
CA ASP A 138 -31.75 -8.46 -11.06
C ASP A 138 -30.72 -9.61 -11.05
N VAL A 139 -29.48 -9.30 -10.63
CA VAL A 139 -28.41 -10.30 -10.43
C VAL A 139 -28.21 -10.50 -8.93
N GLU A 140 -28.70 -11.62 -8.40
CA GLU A 140 -28.34 -12.11 -7.08
C GLU A 140 -26.87 -12.53 -7.07
N LEU A 141 -26.09 -12.04 -6.10
CA LEU A 141 -24.79 -12.64 -5.80
C LEU A 141 -25.04 -13.86 -4.91
N PRO A 142 -24.44 -15.02 -5.22
CA PRO A 142 -24.33 -16.07 -4.22
C PRO A 142 -23.45 -15.55 -3.07
N ASP A 143 -23.91 -15.80 -1.84
CA ASP A 143 -23.17 -15.56 -0.59
C ASP A 143 -22.88 -14.08 -0.29
N ALA A 144 -23.95 -13.30 -0.09
CA ALA A 144 -23.93 -12.10 0.73
C ALA A 144 -24.96 -12.24 1.86
N ASP A 145 -24.54 -12.78 3.00
CA ASP A 145 -25.30 -12.79 4.26
C ASP A 145 -25.40 -11.36 4.83
N HIS A 146 -26.11 -10.49 4.11
CA HIS A 146 -26.56 -9.19 4.63
C HIS A 146 -27.88 -9.37 5.37
N ASP A 147 -27.76 -9.80 6.63
CA ASP A 147 -28.81 -9.62 7.63
C ASP A 147 -28.97 -8.11 7.90
N GLY A 148 -29.76 -7.47 7.06
CA GLY A 148 -29.99 -6.02 7.04
C GLY A 148 -31.27 -5.61 6.30
N GLY A 149 -32.11 -6.58 5.95
CA GLY A 149 -33.40 -6.36 5.30
C GLY A 149 -34.41 -5.72 6.25
N SER A 150 -34.55 -4.39 6.19
CA SER A 150 -35.52 -3.63 6.98
C SER A 150 -36.95 -4.15 6.83
N GLY A 151 -37.42 -4.88 7.85
CA GLY A 151 -38.83 -5.22 8.08
C GLY A 151 -39.37 -4.39 9.23
N ALA A 152 -40.22 -3.41 8.93
CA ALA A 152 -40.80 -2.53 9.94
C ALA A 152 -41.99 -3.20 10.65
N ASP A 153 -41.74 -3.89 11.76
CA ASP A 153 -42.79 -4.32 12.69
C ASP A 153 -42.67 -3.54 14.01
N THR A 154 -43.67 -2.69 14.25
CA THR A 154 -43.84 -1.95 15.50
C THR A 154 -44.70 -2.77 16.44
N ASP A 155 -44.17 -3.24 17.56
CA ASP A 155 -45.01 -3.42 18.75
C ASP A 155 -44.26 -3.42 20.08
N SER A 156 -44.95 -2.92 21.09
CA SER A 156 -44.41 -2.32 22.32
C SER A 156 -44.12 -3.29 23.47
N ALA A 157 -43.00 -3.01 24.16
CA ALA A 157 -42.88 -2.77 25.61
C ALA A 157 -42.77 -3.92 26.66
N GLU A 158 -41.93 -3.60 27.66
CA GLU A 158 -41.78 -4.14 29.04
C GLU A 158 -41.27 -5.60 29.16
N GLY A 159 -40.44 -6.00 30.15
CA GLY A 159 -39.81 -5.32 31.30
C GLY A 159 -39.47 -6.35 32.39
N GLY A 160 -38.40 -6.16 33.20
CA GLY A 160 -38.17 -6.97 34.42
C GLY A 160 -36.77 -7.58 34.67
N SER A 161 -35.87 -6.77 35.25
CA SER A 161 -35.24 -6.94 36.58
C SER A 161 -34.85 -8.34 37.18
N GLU A 162 -33.63 -8.41 37.75
CA GLU A 162 -33.13 -9.26 38.89
C GLU A 162 -32.99 -10.79 38.68
N ALA A 163 -32.06 -11.56 39.29
CA ALA A 163 -30.77 -11.33 40.00
C ALA A 163 -30.07 -12.71 40.25
N ASP A 164 -28.91 -12.68 40.92
CA ASP A 164 -28.28 -13.79 41.70
C ASP A 164 -27.75 -15.07 41.02
N HIS A 165 -26.43 -15.27 41.12
CA HIS A 165 -25.82 -16.44 41.77
C HIS A 165 -24.38 -16.13 42.22
N ASP A 166 -24.16 -16.14 43.54
CA ASP A 166 -22.85 -16.23 44.21
C ASP A 166 -22.36 -17.71 44.29
N ASP A 167 -21.27 -17.95 45.06
CA ASP A 167 -20.72 -19.25 45.56
C ASP A 167 -19.64 -19.92 44.66
N ASP A 168 -18.46 -20.37 45.13
CA ASP A 168 -17.71 -20.23 46.41
C ASP A 168 -16.18 -20.50 46.17
N GLY A 169 -15.31 -20.13 47.12
CA GLY A 169 -13.87 -19.92 46.90
C GLY A 169 -12.85 -21.06 47.10
N SER A 170 -11.63 -20.72 46.65
CA SER A 170 -10.31 -20.97 47.30
C SER A 170 -9.77 -22.42 47.40
N PRO A 171 -8.45 -22.66 47.69
CA PRO A 171 -7.33 -21.71 47.94
C PRO A 171 -5.98 -21.97 47.20
N GLU A 172 -5.15 -20.92 47.15
CA GLU A 172 -3.68 -20.84 47.37
C GLU A 172 -2.69 -21.92 46.84
N ALA A 173 -1.66 -21.48 46.10
CA ALA A 173 -0.30 -22.05 46.15
C ALA A 173 0.80 -21.04 45.71
N ASP A 174 1.50 -20.53 46.71
CA ASP A 174 2.77 -19.78 46.73
C ASP A 174 3.88 -20.36 45.82
N HIS A 175 4.74 -19.50 45.23
CA HIS A 175 6.19 -19.73 45.11
C HIS A 175 6.97 -18.48 44.63
N ASP A 176 7.79 -17.92 45.52
CA ASP A 176 8.86 -16.95 45.20
C ASP A 176 10.00 -17.57 44.33
N ASN A 177 10.73 -16.75 43.55
CA ASN A 177 12.20 -16.63 43.65
C ASN A 177 12.86 -15.50 42.79
N ALA A 178 13.41 -14.50 43.48
CA ALA A 178 14.65 -13.69 43.28
C ALA A 178 15.34 -13.43 41.90
N GLU A 179 15.58 -12.12 41.65
CA GLU A 179 16.86 -11.40 41.40
C GLU A 179 17.89 -11.78 40.28
N ASP A 180 18.18 -10.81 39.38
CA ASP A 180 19.51 -10.31 38.92
C ASP A 180 19.29 -9.00 38.06
N GLY A 181 20.24 -8.17 37.58
CA GLY A 181 21.71 -8.15 37.79
C GLY A 181 22.53 -7.13 36.92
N GLY A 182 22.37 -5.80 37.08
CA GLY A 182 23.25 -4.75 36.46
C GLY A 182 22.93 -4.35 34.99
N ASP A 183 23.59 -3.38 34.33
CA ASP A 183 24.67 -2.43 34.75
C ASP A 183 24.80 -1.24 33.73
N GLU A 184 24.93 0.00 34.24
CA GLU A 184 25.54 1.27 33.71
C GLU A 184 25.64 1.66 32.18
N SER A 185 25.05 2.83 31.84
CA SER A 185 25.67 4.11 31.36
C SER A 185 26.60 4.30 30.11
N ASP A 186 26.57 5.56 29.62
CA ASP A 186 27.53 6.29 28.74
C ASP A 186 27.62 5.91 27.23
N THR A 187 27.83 6.81 26.24
CA THR A 187 28.20 8.26 26.18
C THR A 187 27.66 8.91 24.87
N ALA A 188 27.72 10.25 24.74
CA ALA A 188 27.31 11.01 23.54
C ALA A 188 28.49 11.54 22.69
N ALA A 189 28.30 11.71 21.38
CA ALA A 189 29.07 12.62 20.51
C ALA A 189 28.33 12.95 19.19
N GLU A 190 28.52 14.16 18.65
CA GLU A 190 27.89 14.68 17.42
C GLU A 190 28.88 14.84 16.25
N SER A 191 28.36 15.14 15.04
CA SER A 191 29.04 15.60 13.81
C SER A 191 29.95 14.57 13.09
N ASP A 192 29.91 14.43 11.76
CA ASP A 192 30.15 15.50 10.76
C ASP A 192 29.49 15.23 9.39
N ALA A 193 29.38 16.26 8.54
CA ALA A 193 28.80 16.15 7.20
C ALA A 193 29.88 15.87 6.14
N GLY A 194 29.86 14.67 5.55
CA GLY A 194 30.81 14.24 4.52
C GLY A 194 30.14 13.89 3.19
N ASP A 195 30.22 14.81 2.22
CA ASP A 195 29.85 14.60 0.82
C ASP A 195 30.64 13.42 0.21
N GLN A 196 29.95 12.35 -0.18
CA GLN A 196 30.49 11.29 -1.02
C GLN A 196 29.53 11.00 -2.18
N ALA A 197 29.93 11.45 -3.37
CA ALA A 197 29.23 11.15 -4.62
C ALA A 197 29.19 9.64 -4.87
N GLY A 198 27.98 9.08 -4.96
CA GLY A 198 27.75 7.64 -5.11
C GLY A 198 28.17 7.06 -6.47
N ASP A 199 28.50 5.76 -6.42
CA ASP A 199 28.77 4.87 -7.56
C ASP A 199 27.66 4.92 -8.63
N ASP A 200 26.44 5.23 -8.19
CA ASP A 200 25.22 5.40 -8.99
C ASP A 200 25.38 6.42 -10.12
N GLY A 201 26.16 7.49 -9.89
CA GLY A 201 26.44 8.50 -10.92
C GLY A 201 27.28 7.95 -12.07
N GLN A 202 28.22 7.04 -11.77
CA GLN A 202 29.04 6.36 -12.76
C GLN A 202 28.23 5.27 -13.48
N LEU A 203 27.41 4.50 -12.76
CA LEU A 203 26.52 3.50 -13.34
C LEU A 203 25.46 4.12 -14.27
N ASN A 204 24.87 5.26 -13.91
CA ASN A 204 23.90 5.96 -14.74
C ASN A 204 24.53 6.55 -16.01
N ALA A 205 25.72 7.17 -15.91
CA ALA A 205 26.49 7.60 -17.07
C ALA A 205 26.85 6.42 -17.99
N MET A 206 27.17 5.27 -17.40
CA MET A 206 27.46 4.02 -18.12
C MET A 206 26.24 3.34 -18.76
N LEU A 207 25.05 3.48 -18.19
CA LEU A 207 23.79 3.02 -18.79
C LEU A 207 23.40 3.89 -20.00
N SER A 208 23.55 5.21 -19.85
CA SER A 208 23.31 6.17 -20.93
C SER A 208 24.22 5.95 -22.16
N LEU A 209 25.44 5.44 -21.97
CA LEU A 209 26.34 5.06 -23.06
C LEU A 209 25.77 3.93 -23.94
N LEU A 210 25.16 2.90 -23.32
CA LEU A 210 24.59 1.75 -24.03
C LEU A 210 23.37 2.15 -24.87
N GLU A 211 22.57 3.07 -24.36
CA GLU A 211 21.38 3.63 -25.02
C GLU A 211 21.77 4.59 -26.17
N THR A 212 22.75 5.47 -25.93
CA THR A 212 23.30 6.41 -26.93
C THR A 212 23.89 5.69 -28.14
N HIS A 213 24.53 4.53 -27.91
CA HIS A 213 25.15 3.71 -28.96
C HIS A 213 24.32 2.48 -29.35
N SER A 214 23.00 2.48 -29.11
CA SER A 214 22.09 1.38 -29.50
C SER A 214 22.07 1.08 -31.02
N ASP A 215 22.49 2.01 -31.87
CA ASP A 215 22.74 1.82 -33.32
C ASP A 215 24.03 1.03 -33.65
N LYS A 216 24.82 0.66 -32.63
CA LYS A 216 26.17 0.06 -32.78
C LYS A 216 26.33 -1.30 -32.11
N TRP A 217 25.28 -1.83 -31.47
CA TRP A 217 25.28 -3.18 -30.93
C TRP A 217 23.89 -3.80 -31.00
N ASP A 218 23.81 -5.08 -31.31
CA ASP A 218 22.55 -5.83 -31.37
C ASP A 218 22.70 -7.20 -30.66
N SER A 219 21.60 -7.93 -30.53
CA SER A 219 21.54 -9.24 -29.91
C SER A 219 21.79 -10.32 -30.96
N ALA A 220 22.94 -10.98 -30.91
CA ALA A 220 23.34 -11.98 -31.90
C ALA A 220 22.62 -13.33 -31.66
N ASP A 221 22.08 -13.92 -32.73
CA ASP A 221 21.49 -15.28 -32.76
C ASP A 221 22.56 -16.41 -32.75
N GLY A 222 23.70 -16.20 -32.08
CA GLY A 222 24.89 -17.05 -32.11
C GLY A 222 25.29 -17.68 -30.76
N ASP A 223 26.54 -18.19 -30.69
CA ASP A 223 27.15 -18.68 -29.43
C ASP A 223 27.44 -17.52 -28.44
N ALA A 224 27.69 -16.32 -28.99
CA ALA A 224 27.65 -15.06 -28.27
C ALA A 224 26.26 -14.44 -28.34
N ARG A 225 25.83 -13.77 -27.27
CA ARG A 225 24.48 -13.19 -27.14
C ARG A 225 24.36 -11.77 -27.67
N TYR A 226 25.49 -11.10 -27.88
CA TYR A 226 25.54 -9.72 -28.33
C TYR A 226 26.68 -9.55 -29.33
N GLU A 227 26.53 -8.62 -30.26
CA GLU A 227 27.57 -8.23 -31.20
C GLU A 227 27.65 -6.70 -31.28
N VAL A 228 28.87 -6.17 -31.45
CA VAL A 228 29.17 -4.74 -31.47
C VAL A 228 29.89 -4.40 -32.78
N GLU A 229 29.39 -3.42 -33.50
CA GLU A 229 30.03 -2.88 -34.71
C GLU A 229 31.06 -1.81 -34.30
N LEU A 230 32.34 -2.13 -34.51
CA LEU A 230 33.45 -1.23 -34.23
C LEU A 230 33.61 -0.18 -35.34
N PRO A 231 34.24 0.99 -35.04
CA PRO A 231 34.43 2.06 -36.03
C PRO A 231 35.44 1.72 -37.14
N ASP A 232 36.12 0.58 -37.07
CA ASP A 232 36.94 0.02 -38.15
C ASP A 232 36.13 -0.86 -39.13
N GLY A 233 34.84 -1.10 -38.85
CA GLY A 233 33.96 -1.98 -39.61
C GLY A 233 34.06 -3.47 -39.23
N SER A 234 34.77 -3.79 -38.15
CA SER A 234 34.81 -5.15 -37.58
C SER A 234 33.64 -5.37 -36.62
N VAL A 235 33.23 -6.63 -36.44
CA VAL A 235 32.20 -7.01 -35.46
C VAL A 235 32.85 -7.78 -34.31
N GLU A 236 32.67 -7.32 -33.07
CA GLU A 236 33.17 -7.97 -31.85
C GLU A 236 32.03 -8.64 -31.08
N THR A 237 32.21 -9.91 -30.71
CA THR A 237 31.17 -10.73 -30.07
C THR A 237 31.28 -10.69 -28.55
N ALA A 238 30.19 -10.34 -27.87
CA ALA A 238 30.09 -10.17 -26.43
C ALA A 238 29.13 -11.18 -25.77
N ARG A 239 29.42 -11.56 -24.51
CA ARG A 239 28.58 -12.49 -23.73
C ARG A 239 27.66 -11.79 -22.75
N THR A 240 28.06 -10.62 -22.27
CA THR A 240 27.29 -9.77 -21.36
C THR A 240 27.16 -8.34 -21.91
N LYS A 241 26.20 -7.58 -21.40
CA LYS A 241 26.08 -6.15 -21.72
C LYS A 241 27.23 -5.31 -21.15
N ASP A 242 27.95 -5.82 -20.16
CA ASP A 242 29.17 -5.17 -19.65
C ASP A 242 30.32 -5.30 -20.64
N ASP A 243 30.49 -6.47 -21.28
CA ASP A 243 31.46 -6.65 -22.37
C ASP A 243 31.14 -5.72 -23.56
N VAL A 244 29.85 -5.60 -23.93
CA VAL A 244 29.39 -4.64 -24.95
C VAL A 244 29.78 -3.20 -24.58
N ARG A 245 29.51 -2.82 -23.33
CA ARG A 245 29.85 -1.49 -22.79
C ARG A 245 31.35 -1.23 -22.79
N ALA A 246 32.17 -2.22 -22.44
CA ALA A 246 33.62 -2.13 -22.46
C ALA A 246 34.18 -2.00 -23.89
N ALA A 247 33.59 -2.70 -24.86
CA ALA A 247 33.92 -2.54 -26.28
C ALA A 247 33.55 -1.14 -26.77
N LEU A 248 32.33 -0.66 -26.50
CA LEU A 248 31.90 0.69 -26.86
C LEU A 248 32.81 1.77 -26.26
N PHE A 249 33.03 1.75 -24.94
CA PHE A 249 33.87 2.74 -24.21
C PHE A 249 35.34 2.78 -24.69
N LYS A 250 35.84 1.70 -25.29
CA LYS A 250 37.19 1.61 -25.83
C LYS A 250 37.31 2.16 -27.25
N HIS A 251 36.20 2.26 -27.97
CA HIS A 251 36.15 2.53 -29.41
C HIS A 251 35.33 3.78 -29.80
N TYR A 252 34.49 4.32 -28.90
CA TYR A 252 33.66 5.52 -29.07
C TYR A 252 33.77 6.46 -27.87
#